data_AF-A0A1V4M5R1-F1
#
_entry.id   AF-A0A1V4M5R1-F1
#
_cell.length_a   1.000
_cell.length_b   1.000
_cell.length_c   1.000
_cell.angle_alpha   90.00
_cell.angle_beta   90.00
_cell.angle_gamma   90.00
#
_symmetry.space_group_name_H-M   'P 1'
#
loop_
_entity.id
_entity.type
_entity.pdbx_description
1 polymer ?
#
loop_
_entity_poly.entity_id
_entity_poly.type
_entity_poly.pdbx_seq_one_letter_code
_entity_poly.pdbx_strand_id
1 'polypeptide(L)'
;MARKIIRVIGTLFGTVLGVYLFVLILPFITVFLVIPRGVYFTPVSMGYYAIGGLLFGFILYLLTPIFIDIFMHVVGWADSKLKMVPTQDIALVAFTMIITLLIGLLLSYPIYRIPVIGIFISPILTLFLAFIGVRFVLSRKEEFTFVSTLFNRGARSGGAENEVFKILDTSAIIDGRIVDICKTGFMEGVIVVANFVLEELRHIADSPDLLKRNRGRRGLDVLNKIQKEMDIPVQIYEGDFEDINEVDSKLVKLAKTISGKIITNDFNLNKVCELQGVAVLNINELANAVKPVVLPGEEMAVQIIKDGKEAGQGVAYLDDGTMIVVEGGRRFIGETIEVLVTSVLQTAAGRMIFAKPKKDAEKYSGVK
;
A
#
# COMPACT_ATOMS: atom_id res chain seq x y z
N MET A 1 18.72 -34.49 5.46
CA MET A 1 19.83 -34.40 6.44
C MET A 1 19.35 -33.98 7.84
N ALA A 2 18.51 -32.95 7.99
CA ALA A 2 18.02 -32.46 9.29
C ALA A 2 17.41 -33.53 10.22
N ARG A 3 16.57 -34.45 9.71
CA ARG A 3 16.00 -35.57 10.49
C ARG A 3 17.05 -36.46 11.16
N LYS A 4 18.17 -36.72 10.46
CA LYS A 4 19.27 -37.54 11.00
C LYS A 4 20.01 -36.79 12.11
N ILE A 5 20.21 -35.48 11.94
CA ILE A 5 20.87 -34.62 12.92
C ILE A 5 20.02 -34.51 14.21
N ILE A 6 18.72 -34.24 14.08
CA ILE A 6 17.79 -34.15 15.23
C ILE A 6 17.75 -35.47 16.00
N ARG A 7 17.85 -36.61 15.29
CA ARG A 7 17.90 -37.93 15.91
C ARG A 7 19.18 -38.18 16.70
N VAL A 8 20.32 -37.75 16.19
CA VAL A 8 21.61 -37.83 16.90
C VAL A 8 21.61 -36.91 18.12
N ILE A 9 21.05 -35.71 18.01
CA ILE A 9 20.94 -34.77 19.14
C ILE A 9 19.98 -35.31 20.20
N GLY A 10 18.82 -35.81 19.80
CA GLY A 10 17.82 -36.38 20.73
C GLY A 10 18.34 -37.60 21.47
N THR A 11 19.16 -38.42 20.83
CA THR A 11 19.82 -39.56 21.50
C THR A 11 20.90 -39.14 22.48
N LEU A 12 21.76 -38.19 22.10
CA LEU A 12 22.77 -37.64 23.02
C LEU A 12 22.09 -37.00 24.24
N PHE A 13 21.07 -36.17 24.03
CA PHE A 13 20.29 -35.59 25.11
C PHE A 13 19.63 -36.67 25.99
N GLY A 14 19.08 -37.71 25.37
CA GLY A 14 18.50 -38.85 26.07
C GLY A 14 19.51 -39.62 26.92
N THR A 15 20.71 -39.85 26.41
CA THR A 15 21.75 -40.52 27.21
C THR A 15 22.14 -39.70 28.44
N VAL A 16 22.29 -38.38 28.30
CA VAL A 16 22.62 -37.48 29.41
C VAL A 16 21.47 -37.41 30.43
N LEU A 17 20.23 -37.26 29.97
CA LEU A 17 19.05 -37.22 30.82
C LEU A 17 18.84 -38.56 31.55
N GLY A 18 19.10 -39.68 30.86
CA GLY A 18 19.03 -41.03 31.41
C GLY A 18 20.05 -41.24 32.53
N VAL A 19 21.31 -40.84 32.32
CA VAL A 19 22.33 -40.88 33.38
C VAL A 19 21.89 -40.03 34.58
N TYR A 20 21.39 -38.82 34.34
CA TYR A 20 20.95 -37.92 35.41
C TYR A 20 19.75 -38.48 36.22
N LEU A 21 18.73 -38.98 35.55
CA LEU A 21 17.58 -39.62 36.20
C LEU A 21 18.01 -40.86 36.98
N PHE A 22 18.93 -41.65 36.44
CA PHE A 22 19.42 -42.86 37.10
C PHE A 22 20.28 -42.53 38.34
N VAL A 23 21.06 -41.44 38.32
CA VAL A 23 21.73 -40.86 39.50
C VAL A 23 20.75 -40.45 40.57
N LEU A 24 19.60 -39.88 40.18
CA LEU A 24 18.58 -39.42 41.11
C LEU A 24 17.76 -40.58 41.71
N ILE A 25 17.51 -41.65 40.94
CA ILE A 25 16.64 -42.78 41.32
C ILE A 25 17.40 -43.91 42.04
N LEU A 26 18.65 -44.22 41.67
CA LEU A 26 19.45 -45.28 42.30
C LEU A 26 19.56 -45.21 43.84
N PRO A 27 19.74 -44.03 44.48
CA PRO A 27 19.78 -43.96 45.93
C PRO A 27 18.47 -44.38 46.60
N PHE A 28 17.32 -44.15 45.95
CA PHE A 28 16.02 -44.62 46.45
C PHE A 28 15.86 -46.13 46.29
N ILE A 29 16.31 -46.70 45.16
CA ILE A 29 16.26 -48.14 44.90
C ILE A 29 17.19 -48.93 45.85
N THR A 30 18.41 -48.44 46.08
CA THR A 30 19.40 -49.12 46.94
C THR A 30 19.02 -49.10 48.42
N VAL A 31 18.34 -48.04 48.88
CA VAL A 31 17.74 -47.97 50.22
C VAL A 31 16.58 -48.95 50.36
N PHE A 32 15.76 -49.13 49.32
CA PHE A 32 14.66 -50.11 49.30
C PHE A 32 15.16 -51.57 49.26
N LEU A 33 16.30 -51.84 48.62
CA LEU A 33 16.93 -53.16 48.50
C LEU A 33 17.90 -53.54 49.64
N VAL A 34 18.03 -52.70 50.68
CA VAL A 34 18.88 -52.94 51.86
C VAL A 34 20.37 -53.15 51.52
N ILE A 35 20.88 -52.41 50.54
CA ILE A 35 22.31 -52.44 50.16
C ILE A 35 23.05 -51.35 50.97
N PRO A 36 24.22 -51.63 51.59
CA PRO A 36 24.95 -50.66 52.40
C PRO A 36 25.27 -49.36 51.64
N ARG A 37 25.11 -48.22 52.33
CA ARG A 37 25.29 -46.84 51.83
C ARG A 37 26.71 -46.48 51.31
N GLY A 38 27.64 -47.44 51.24
CA GLY A 38 29.02 -47.23 50.77
C GLY A 38 29.25 -47.51 49.28
N VAL A 39 28.24 -48.00 48.55
CA VAL A 39 28.41 -48.55 47.19
C VAL A 39 28.25 -47.51 46.06
N TYR A 40 27.88 -46.26 46.39
CA TYR A 40 27.53 -45.21 45.42
C TYR A 40 28.64 -44.79 44.44
N PHE A 41 29.91 -45.08 44.76
CA PHE A 41 31.07 -44.74 43.92
C PHE A 41 31.96 -45.96 43.61
N THR A 42 31.38 -47.16 43.59
CA THR A 42 32.11 -48.36 43.17
C THR A 42 32.11 -48.49 41.64
N PRO A 43 33.11 -49.14 41.01
CA PRO A 43 33.10 -49.42 39.57
C PRO A 43 31.82 -50.09 39.08
N VAL A 44 31.18 -50.87 39.97
CA VAL A 44 29.90 -51.55 39.73
C VAL A 44 28.74 -50.55 39.58
N SER A 45 28.67 -49.51 40.42
CA SER A 45 27.66 -48.44 40.32
C SER A 45 27.80 -47.60 39.03
N MET A 46 29.03 -47.35 38.58
CA MET A 46 29.32 -46.69 37.31
C MET A 46 28.81 -47.48 36.10
N GLY A 47 28.88 -48.81 36.16
CA GLY A 47 28.30 -49.69 35.14
C GLY A 47 26.78 -49.53 35.03
N TYR A 48 26.06 -49.43 36.15
CA TYR A 48 24.61 -49.23 36.12
C TYR A 48 24.20 -47.86 35.56
N TYR A 49 24.94 -46.79 35.86
CA TYR A 49 24.71 -45.47 35.25
C TYR A 49 24.90 -45.50 33.73
N ALA A 50 25.95 -46.16 33.25
CA ALA A 50 26.21 -46.31 31.82
C ALA A 50 25.11 -47.12 31.12
N ILE A 51 24.66 -48.22 31.72
CA ILE A 51 23.57 -49.05 31.19
C ILE A 51 22.25 -48.27 31.17
N GLY A 52 21.91 -47.54 32.24
CA GLY A 52 20.71 -46.70 32.32
C GLY A 52 20.71 -45.57 31.29
N GLY A 53 21.86 -44.91 31.10
CA GLY A 53 22.05 -43.91 30.05
C GLY A 53 21.88 -44.47 28.65
N LEU A 54 22.48 -45.64 28.36
CA LEU A 54 22.36 -46.29 27.05
C LEU A 54 20.93 -46.77 26.77
N LEU A 55 20.23 -47.33 27.77
CA LEU A 55 18.83 -47.74 27.62
C LEU A 55 17.92 -46.55 27.35
N PHE A 56 18.06 -45.45 28.10
CA PHE A 56 17.23 -44.26 27.89
C PHE A 56 17.55 -43.55 26.57
N GLY A 57 18.83 -43.54 26.18
CA GLY A 57 19.27 -43.08 24.87
C GLY A 57 18.66 -43.90 23.72
N PHE A 58 18.61 -45.23 23.87
CA PHE A 58 17.98 -46.12 22.90
C PHE A 58 16.45 -45.95 22.83
N ILE A 59 15.79 -45.78 23.98
CA ILE A 59 14.34 -45.49 24.04
C ILE A 59 14.03 -44.18 23.31
N LEU A 60 14.80 -43.12 23.57
CA LEU A 60 14.62 -41.85 22.87
C LEU A 60 14.98 -41.93 21.39
N TYR A 61 15.95 -42.75 20.99
CA TYR A 61 16.23 -43.02 19.57
C TYR A 61 15.01 -43.57 18.81
N LEU A 62 14.25 -44.45 19.47
CA LEU A 62 13.03 -45.06 18.95
C LEU A 62 11.86 -44.08 18.94
N LEU A 63 11.71 -43.26 19.98
CA LEU A 63 10.60 -42.30 20.10
C LEU A 63 10.79 -41.03 19.26
N THR A 64 12.03 -40.62 19.02
CA THR A 64 12.37 -39.40 18.24
C THR A 64 11.66 -39.31 16.88
N PRO A 65 11.60 -40.34 16.01
CA PRO A 65 10.89 -40.23 14.73
C PRO A 65 9.40 -39.91 14.90
N ILE A 66 8.74 -40.51 15.90
CA ILE A 66 7.32 -40.27 16.20
C ILE A 66 7.10 -38.81 16.60
N PHE A 67 7.95 -38.29 17.48
CA PHE A 67 7.90 -36.87 17.87
C PHE A 67 8.13 -35.93 16.70
N ILE A 68 9.07 -36.26 15.80
CA ILE A 68 9.35 -35.45 14.61
C ILE A 68 8.13 -35.42 13.69
N ASP A 69 7.49 -36.56 13.43
CA ASP A 69 6.34 -36.62 12.52
C ASP A 69 5.14 -35.85 13.11
N ILE A 70 4.88 -35.98 14.42
CA ILE A 70 3.84 -35.20 15.11
C ILE A 70 4.15 -33.70 15.03
N PHE A 71 5.39 -33.31 15.33
CA PHE A 71 5.81 -31.90 15.28
C PHE A 71 5.66 -31.31 13.88
N MET A 72 6.10 -32.03 12.85
CA MET A 72 5.98 -31.58 11.46
C MET A 72 4.52 -31.49 11.01
N HIS A 73 3.64 -32.38 11.47
CA HIS A 73 2.20 -32.27 11.21
C HIS A 73 1.59 -31.04 11.88
N VAL A 74 1.94 -30.74 13.14
CA VAL A 74 1.46 -29.55 13.85
C VAL A 74 1.98 -28.27 13.19
N VAL A 75 3.25 -28.24 12.81
CA VAL A 75 3.85 -27.09 12.09
C VAL A 75 3.20 -26.92 10.72
N GLY A 76 2.97 -28.00 9.97
CA GLY A 76 2.29 -27.94 8.68
C GLY A 76 0.85 -27.46 8.79
N TRP A 77 0.12 -27.92 9.81
CA TRP A 77 -1.22 -27.43 10.12
C TRP A 77 -1.19 -25.94 10.49
N ALA A 78 -0.27 -25.53 11.36
CA ALA A 78 -0.10 -24.14 11.75
C ALA A 78 0.24 -23.24 10.56
N ASP A 79 1.21 -23.63 9.71
CA ASP A 79 1.63 -22.89 8.52
C ASP A 79 0.48 -22.76 7.51
N SER A 80 -0.29 -23.83 7.29
CA SER A 80 -1.47 -23.80 6.41
C SER A 80 -2.55 -22.83 6.89
N LYS A 81 -2.71 -22.69 8.22
CA LYS A 81 -3.68 -21.77 8.83
C LYS A 81 -3.14 -20.34 8.89
N LEU A 82 -1.86 -20.16 9.21
CA LEU A 82 -1.19 -18.86 9.27
C LEU A 82 -1.15 -18.17 7.91
N LYS A 83 -0.98 -18.91 6.81
CA LYS A 83 -1.01 -18.36 5.44
C LYS A 83 -2.37 -17.80 5.02
N MET A 84 -3.45 -18.24 5.65
CA MET A 84 -4.81 -17.77 5.36
C MET A 84 -5.21 -16.55 6.20
N VAL A 85 -4.37 -16.16 7.18
CA VAL A 85 -4.65 -15.05 8.09
C VAL A 85 -3.85 -13.82 7.65
N PRO A 86 -4.48 -12.65 7.48
CA PRO A 86 -3.77 -11.42 7.16
C PRO A 86 -2.65 -11.14 8.18
N THR A 87 -1.47 -10.69 7.73
CA THR A 87 -0.32 -10.37 8.60
C THR A 87 -0.66 -9.35 9.69
N GLN A 88 -1.61 -8.46 9.40
CA GLN A 88 -2.12 -7.47 10.35
C GLN A 88 -2.85 -8.11 11.54
N ASP A 89 -3.64 -9.15 11.29
CA ASP A 89 -4.36 -9.88 12.34
C ASP A 89 -3.38 -10.63 13.24
N ILE A 90 -2.28 -11.18 12.67
CA ILE A 90 -1.22 -11.83 13.44
C ILE A 90 -0.53 -10.84 14.38
N ALA A 91 -0.18 -9.64 13.88
CA ALA A 91 0.45 -8.60 14.67
C ALA A 91 -0.47 -8.09 15.79
N LEU A 92 -1.76 -7.89 15.49
CA LEU A 92 -2.77 -7.47 16.45
C LEU A 92 -2.98 -8.51 17.55
N VAL A 93 -3.06 -9.78 17.19
CA VAL A 93 -3.17 -10.90 18.15
C VAL A 93 -1.92 -10.97 19.02
N ALA A 94 -0.71 -10.86 18.43
CA ALA A 94 0.54 -10.90 19.19
C ALA A 94 0.63 -9.75 20.20
N PHE A 95 0.31 -8.52 19.77
CA PHE A 95 0.30 -7.35 20.66
C PHE A 95 -0.71 -7.48 21.80
N THR A 96 -1.92 -7.92 21.48
CA THR A 96 -2.98 -8.17 22.47
C THR A 96 -2.58 -9.27 23.45
N MET A 97 -1.97 -10.35 22.95
CA MET A 97 -1.48 -11.45 23.75
C MET A 97 -0.40 -10.99 24.73
N ILE A 98 0.54 -10.13 24.31
CA ILE A 98 1.55 -9.54 25.20
C ILE A 98 0.90 -8.72 26.32
N ILE A 99 -0.01 -7.81 25.96
CA ILE A 99 -0.69 -6.95 26.94
C ILE A 99 -1.47 -7.78 27.96
N THR A 100 -2.24 -8.76 27.48
CA THR A 100 -3.12 -9.57 28.32
C THR A 100 -2.34 -10.57 29.18
N LEU A 101 -1.22 -11.12 28.68
CA LEU A 101 -0.30 -11.88 29.53
C LEU A 101 0.33 -11.00 30.62
N LEU A 102 0.71 -9.77 30.29
CA LEU A 102 1.34 -8.87 31.26
C LEU A 102 0.35 -8.48 32.37
N ILE A 103 -0.89 -8.19 32.00
CA ILE A 103 -2.00 -7.98 32.93
C ILE A 103 -2.26 -9.24 33.76
N GLY A 104 -2.30 -10.41 33.11
CA GLY A 104 -2.48 -11.71 33.78
C GLY A 104 -1.38 -12.00 34.79
N LEU A 105 -0.12 -11.72 34.46
CA LEU A 105 1.02 -11.87 35.35
C LEU A 105 0.88 -10.94 36.57
N LEU A 106 0.48 -9.68 36.35
CA LEU A 106 0.24 -8.72 37.42
C LEU A 106 -0.86 -9.18 38.39
N LEU A 107 -1.97 -9.71 37.85
CA LEU A 107 -3.07 -10.28 38.62
C LEU A 107 -2.70 -11.60 39.31
N SER A 108 -1.79 -12.37 38.71
CA SER A 108 -1.34 -13.65 39.26
C SER A 108 -0.46 -13.49 40.51
N TYR A 109 0.19 -12.33 40.68
CA TYR A 109 1.09 -12.05 41.79
C TYR A 109 0.43 -12.15 43.19
N PRO A 110 -0.71 -11.49 43.47
CA PRO A 110 -1.40 -11.66 44.75
C PRO A 110 -1.98 -13.07 44.93
N ILE A 111 -2.42 -13.72 43.85
CA ILE A 111 -3.05 -15.05 43.88
C ILE A 111 -2.02 -16.14 44.18
N TYR A 112 -0.79 -15.98 43.70
CA TYR A 112 0.30 -16.92 43.95
C TYR A 112 0.65 -17.04 45.44
N ARG A 113 0.35 -16.00 46.24
CA ARG A 113 0.59 -16.00 47.69
C ARG A 113 -0.40 -16.86 48.47
N ILE A 114 -1.45 -17.37 47.85
CA ILE A 114 -2.40 -18.29 48.50
C ILE A 114 -1.74 -19.67 48.60
N PRO A 115 -1.54 -20.22 49.82
CA PRO A 115 -0.90 -21.52 50.00
C PRO A 115 -1.66 -22.62 49.26
N VAL A 116 -0.91 -23.54 48.63
CA VAL A 116 -1.39 -24.75 47.92
C VAL A 116 -2.19 -24.44 46.64
N ILE A 117 -3.17 -23.55 46.69
CA ILE A 117 -4.10 -23.27 45.60
C ILE A 117 -3.53 -22.26 44.59
N GLY A 118 -2.78 -21.26 45.07
CA GLY A 118 -2.24 -20.18 44.23
C GLY A 118 -1.35 -20.67 43.09
N ILE A 119 -0.55 -21.71 43.32
CA ILE A 119 0.35 -22.30 42.33
C ILE A 119 -0.42 -22.86 41.11
N PHE A 120 -1.62 -23.39 41.32
CA PHE A 120 -2.43 -23.95 40.23
C PHE A 120 -3.34 -22.90 39.60
N ILE A 121 -3.94 -22.01 40.39
CA ILE A 121 -4.88 -21.00 39.87
C ILE A 121 -4.17 -19.91 39.06
N SER A 122 -3.00 -19.44 39.51
CA SER A 122 -2.27 -18.36 38.84
C SER A 122 -1.97 -18.59 37.35
N PRO A 123 -1.41 -19.75 36.91
CA PRO A 123 -1.18 -20.00 35.49
C PRO A 123 -2.49 -20.18 34.71
N ILE A 124 -3.50 -20.81 35.31
CA ILE A 124 -4.83 -21.01 34.68
C ILE A 124 -5.48 -19.66 34.40
N LEU A 125 -5.48 -18.77 35.39
CA LEU A 125 -6.05 -17.43 35.26
C LEU A 125 -5.33 -16.60 34.19
N THR A 126 -3.99 -16.68 34.16
CA THR A 126 -3.18 -15.96 33.17
C THR A 126 -3.48 -16.41 31.75
N LEU A 127 -3.57 -17.72 31.52
CA LEU A 127 -3.94 -18.29 30.22
C LEU A 127 -5.38 -17.94 29.83
N PHE A 128 -6.29 -17.94 30.79
CA PHE A 128 -7.69 -17.56 30.58
C PHE A 128 -7.83 -16.10 30.15
N LEU A 129 -7.11 -15.18 30.81
CA LEU A 129 -7.06 -13.77 30.45
C LEU A 129 -6.48 -13.54 29.04
N ALA A 130 -5.41 -14.26 28.69
CA ALA A 130 -4.84 -14.21 27.35
C ALA A 130 -5.84 -14.66 26.28
N PHE A 131 -6.55 -15.77 26.53
CA PHE A 131 -7.55 -16.30 25.61
C PHE A 131 -8.73 -15.34 25.40
N ILE A 132 -9.28 -14.78 26.49
CA ILE A 132 -10.39 -13.82 26.42
C ILE A 132 -9.95 -12.54 25.69
N GLY A 133 -8.77 -12.02 26.01
CA GLY A 133 -8.26 -10.80 25.39
C GLY A 133 -8.11 -10.93 23.88
N VAL A 134 -7.53 -12.04 23.41
CA VAL A 134 -7.41 -12.32 21.97
C VAL A 134 -8.77 -12.49 21.32
N ARG A 135 -9.70 -13.23 21.95
CA ARG A 135 -11.08 -13.40 21.45
C ARG A 135 -11.83 -12.06 21.33
N PHE A 136 -11.67 -11.18 22.29
CA PHE A 136 -12.32 -9.86 22.32
C PHE A 136 -11.82 -8.95 21.20
N VAL A 137 -10.51 -8.93 20.94
CA VAL A 137 -9.93 -8.10 19.88
C VAL A 137 -10.28 -8.65 18.49
N LEU A 138 -10.26 -9.97 18.32
CA LEU A 138 -10.64 -10.60 17.05
C LEU A 138 -12.12 -10.40 16.69
N SER A 139 -13.02 -10.35 17.68
CA SER A 139 -14.45 -10.11 17.43
C SER A 139 -14.79 -8.66 17.08
N ARG A 140 -13.88 -7.71 17.36
CA ARG A 140 -14.06 -6.27 17.13
C ARG A 140 -13.00 -5.66 16.22
N LYS A 141 -12.36 -6.47 15.39
CA LYS A 141 -11.20 -6.05 14.56
C LYS A 141 -11.46 -4.81 13.69
N GLU A 142 -12.71 -4.58 13.27
CA GLU A 142 -13.12 -3.43 12.46
C GLU A 142 -13.09 -2.11 13.26
N GLU A 143 -13.31 -2.16 14.58
CA GLU A 143 -13.26 -1.00 15.48
C GLU A 143 -11.82 -0.55 15.78
N PHE A 144 -10.83 -1.44 15.60
CA PHE A 144 -9.42 -1.22 15.95
C PHE A 144 -8.50 -0.91 14.75
N THR A 145 -9.07 -0.48 13.62
CA THR A 145 -8.32 -0.08 12.41
C THR A 145 -7.29 1.03 12.65
N PHE A 146 -7.45 1.85 13.70
CA PHE A 146 -6.46 2.85 14.13
C PHE A 146 -5.13 2.23 14.63
N VAL A 147 -5.20 1.07 15.29
CA VAL A 147 -4.01 0.35 15.78
C VAL A 147 -3.26 -0.28 14.61
N SER A 148 -3.99 -0.83 13.62
CA SER A 148 -3.35 -1.38 12.42
C SER A 148 -2.62 -0.29 11.62
N THR A 149 -3.16 0.94 11.56
CA THR A 149 -2.49 2.09 10.90
C THR A 149 -1.23 2.57 11.63
N LEU A 150 -1.19 2.47 12.97
CA LEU A 150 0.02 2.74 13.76
C LEU A 150 1.13 1.71 13.50
N PHE A 151 0.79 0.42 13.42
CA PHE A 151 1.74 -0.64 13.08
C PHE A 151 2.15 -0.63 11.60
N ASN A 152 1.28 -0.16 10.69
CA ASN A 152 1.60 -0.01 9.26
C ASN A 152 2.52 1.20 8.95
N ARG A 153 2.72 2.13 9.89
CA ARG A 153 3.64 3.27 9.70
C ARG A 153 5.11 2.89 9.84
N GLY A 154 5.42 1.77 10.53
CA GLY A 154 6.78 1.28 10.74
C GLY A 154 7.28 0.23 9.74
N ALA A 155 6.39 -0.32 8.90
CA ALA A 155 6.71 -1.39 7.94
C ALA A 155 6.77 -0.89 6.48
N ARG A 156 7.06 0.39 6.25
CA ARG A 156 7.33 0.94 4.90
C ARG A 156 8.81 0.82 4.51
N SER A 157 9.36 -0.37 4.67
CA SER A 157 10.70 -0.70 4.18
C SER A 157 10.70 -2.14 3.67
N GLY A 158 10.35 -2.27 2.39
CA GLY A 158 10.60 -3.47 1.59
C GLY A 158 9.46 -4.49 1.54
N GLY A 159 8.81 -4.61 0.38
CA GLY A 159 8.14 -5.85 -0.01
C GLY A 159 6.62 -5.82 -0.16
N ALA A 160 6.07 -4.79 -0.80
CA ALA A 160 4.90 -4.84 -1.69
C ALA A 160 4.73 -3.42 -2.20
N GLU A 161 4.97 -3.18 -3.48
CA GLU A 161 4.53 -1.94 -4.11
C GLU A 161 3.03 -1.80 -3.79
N ASN A 162 2.65 -0.70 -3.16
CA ASN A 162 1.28 -0.22 -3.33
C ASN A 162 1.17 0.08 -4.82
N GLU A 163 0.82 -0.91 -5.64
CA GLU A 163 0.49 -0.70 -7.04
C GLU A 163 -0.65 0.31 -7.04
N VAL A 164 -0.31 1.55 -7.39
CA VAL A 164 -1.29 2.62 -7.48
C VAL A 164 -2.10 2.33 -8.73
N PHE A 165 -3.27 1.74 -8.56
CA PHE A 165 -4.19 1.50 -9.68
C PHE A 165 -4.76 2.81 -10.19
N LYS A 166 -4.71 3.00 -11.50
CA LYS A 166 -5.27 4.16 -12.20
C LYS A 166 -6.28 3.69 -13.23
N ILE A 167 -7.55 3.92 -12.94
CA ILE A 167 -8.67 3.47 -13.76
C ILE A 167 -8.93 4.51 -14.85
N LEU A 168 -8.93 4.09 -16.11
CA LEU A 168 -9.24 4.98 -17.23
C LEU A 168 -10.74 5.05 -17.51
N ASP A 169 -11.25 6.26 -17.63
CA ASP A 169 -12.59 6.56 -18.13
C ASP A 169 -12.60 6.72 -19.68
N THR A 170 -13.75 6.41 -20.29
CA THR A 170 -14.06 6.58 -21.72
C THR A 170 -13.68 7.98 -22.21
N SER A 171 -13.98 9.03 -21.44
CA SER A 171 -13.69 10.43 -21.81
C SER A 171 -12.19 10.75 -21.94
N ALA A 172 -11.38 10.19 -21.03
CA ALA A 172 -9.92 10.34 -21.04
C ALA A 172 -9.29 9.55 -22.20
N ILE A 173 -9.81 8.36 -22.47
CA ILE A 173 -9.35 7.49 -23.56
C ILE A 173 -9.60 8.13 -24.93
N ILE A 174 -10.81 8.65 -25.19
CA ILE A 174 -11.16 9.27 -26.48
C ILE A 174 -10.31 10.51 -26.78
N ASP A 175 -10.05 11.32 -25.75
CA ASP A 175 -9.20 12.51 -25.88
C ASP A 175 -7.77 12.14 -26.29
N GLY A 176 -7.21 11.10 -25.69
CA GLY A 176 -5.94 10.50 -26.12
C GLY A 176 -4.67 11.19 -25.64
N ARG A 177 -4.74 12.40 -25.02
CA ARG A 177 -3.56 13.04 -24.41
C ARG A 177 -2.91 12.21 -23.31
N ILE A 178 -3.65 11.25 -22.75
CA ILE A 178 -3.11 10.29 -21.80
C ILE A 178 -1.91 9.51 -22.35
N VAL A 179 -1.87 9.24 -23.65
CA VAL A 179 -0.73 8.55 -24.29
C VAL A 179 0.54 9.38 -24.15
N ASP A 180 0.45 10.68 -24.43
CA ASP A 180 1.61 11.58 -24.34
C ASP A 180 2.06 11.75 -22.89
N ILE A 181 1.13 11.83 -21.95
CA ILE A 181 1.43 11.92 -20.51
C ILE A 181 2.08 10.63 -19.99
N CYS A 182 1.68 9.47 -20.49
CA CYS A 182 2.36 8.20 -20.18
C CYS A 182 3.79 8.18 -20.73
N LYS A 183 4.01 8.68 -21.96
CA LYS A 183 5.34 8.74 -22.59
C LYS A 183 6.34 9.65 -21.87
N THR A 184 5.87 10.68 -21.17
CA THR A 184 6.78 11.56 -20.39
C THR A 184 7.27 10.93 -19.08
N GLY A 185 6.71 9.78 -18.68
CA GLY A 185 7.03 9.14 -17.40
C GLY A 185 6.35 9.78 -16.18
N PHE A 186 5.43 10.73 -16.38
CA PHE A 186 4.64 11.31 -15.29
C PHE A 186 3.61 10.33 -14.68
N MET A 187 3.36 9.20 -15.35
CA MET A 187 2.37 8.22 -14.95
C MET A 187 3.01 6.98 -14.33
N GLU A 188 2.88 6.85 -13.01
CA GLU A 188 3.30 5.67 -12.24
C GLU A 188 2.16 4.65 -12.00
N GLY A 189 2.49 3.43 -11.59
CA GLY A 189 1.52 2.41 -11.17
C GLY A 189 0.90 1.62 -12.32
N VAL A 190 -0.23 0.95 -12.06
CA VAL A 190 -0.90 0.06 -13.03
C VAL A 190 -2.11 0.77 -13.63
N ILE A 191 -2.17 0.81 -14.96
CA ILE A 191 -3.34 1.32 -15.68
C ILE A 191 -4.39 0.22 -15.72
N VAL A 192 -5.59 0.50 -15.22
CA VAL A 192 -6.72 -0.42 -15.22
C VAL A 192 -7.76 0.04 -16.22
N VAL A 193 -8.18 -0.85 -17.11
CA VAL A 193 -9.28 -0.63 -18.05
C VAL A 193 -10.37 -1.65 -17.77
N ALA A 194 -11.55 -1.18 -17.37
CA ALA A 194 -12.66 -2.08 -17.05
C ALA A 194 -13.38 -2.55 -18.32
N ASN A 195 -13.93 -3.77 -18.29
CA ASN A 195 -14.63 -4.33 -19.44
C ASN A 195 -15.85 -3.48 -19.87
N PHE A 196 -16.58 -2.90 -18.91
CA PHE A 196 -17.71 -2.02 -19.22
C PHE A 196 -17.30 -0.72 -19.96
N VAL A 197 -16.07 -0.23 -19.75
CA VAL A 197 -15.51 0.92 -20.52
C VAL A 197 -15.19 0.50 -21.95
N LEU A 198 -14.67 -0.72 -22.14
CA LEU A 198 -14.44 -1.28 -23.49
C LEU A 198 -15.75 -1.44 -24.26
N GLU A 199 -16.79 -1.98 -23.61
CA GLU A 199 -18.11 -2.12 -24.21
C GLU A 199 -18.74 -0.77 -24.54
N GLU A 200 -18.60 0.25 -23.69
CA GLU A 200 -19.05 1.61 -24.00
C GLU A 200 -18.32 2.18 -25.22
N LEU A 201 -16.98 2.05 -25.30
CA LEU A 201 -16.20 2.49 -26.47
C LEU A 201 -16.63 1.76 -27.75
N ARG A 202 -16.93 0.46 -27.68
CA ARG A 202 -17.46 -0.33 -28.80
C ARG A 202 -18.84 0.18 -29.23
N HIS A 203 -19.76 0.40 -28.29
CA HIS A 203 -21.08 0.97 -28.59
C HIS A 203 -20.97 2.35 -29.25
N ILE A 204 -20.02 3.19 -28.81
CA ILE A 204 -19.74 4.48 -29.45
C ILE A 204 -19.16 4.28 -30.86
N ALA A 205 -18.27 3.30 -31.06
CA ALA A 205 -17.66 2.98 -32.35
C ALA A 205 -18.66 2.39 -33.37
N ASP A 206 -19.73 1.77 -32.91
CA ASP A 206 -20.81 1.23 -33.77
C ASP A 206 -21.98 2.20 -33.97
N SER A 207 -21.86 3.43 -33.45
CA SER A 207 -22.88 4.46 -33.59
C SER A 207 -23.16 4.81 -35.07
N PRO A 208 -24.43 5.07 -35.44
CA PRO A 208 -24.78 5.54 -36.79
C PRO A 208 -24.24 6.95 -37.08
N ASP A 209 -23.94 7.73 -36.03
CA ASP A 209 -23.32 9.04 -36.14
C ASP A 209 -21.82 8.90 -36.46
N LEU A 210 -21.41 9.43 -37.62
CA LEU A 210 -20.04 9.42 -38.10
C LEU A 210 -19.04 9.99 -37.09
N LEU A 211 -19.39 11.09 -36.41
CA LEU A 211 -18.49 11.75 -35.47
C LEU A 211 -18.31 10.91 -34.20
N LYS A 212 -19.40 10.34 -33.67
CA LYS A 212 -19.33 9.44 -32.51
C LYS A 212 -18.54 8.18 -32.86
N ARG A 213 -18.82 7.56 -34.01
CA ARG A 213 -18.07 6.40 -34.50
C ARG A 213 -16.58 6.65 -34.62
N ASN A 214 -16.19 7.79 -35.20
CA ASN A 214 -14.77 8.15 -35.34
C ASN A 214 -14.10 8.36 -33.96
N ARG A 215 -14.82 8.93 -32.98
CA ARG A 215 -14.33 9.06 -31.60
C ARG A 215 -14.16 7.71 -30.91
N GLY A 216 -15.13 6.80 -31.03
CA GLY A 216 -15.05 5.46 -30.46
C GLY A 216 -13.88 4.65 -31.02
N ARG A 217 -13.71 4.65 -32.35
CA ARG A 217 -12.56 4.01 -33.02
C ARG A 217 -11.22 4.58 -32.55
N ARG A 218 -11.13 5.92 -32.47
CA ARG A 218 -9.95 6.60 -31.93
C ARG A 218 -9.64 6.17 -30.50
N GLY A 219 -10.66 6.01 -29.64
CA GLY A 219 -10.48 5.55 -28.26
C GLY A 219 -9.91 4.12 -28.20
N LEU A 220 -10.43 3.21 -29.03
CA LEU A 220 -9.88 1.85 -29.14
C LEU A 220 -8.43 1.84 -29.66
N ASP A 221 -8.11 2.69 -30.64
CA ASP A 221 -6.73 2.85 -31.13
C ASP A 221 -5.78 3.38 -30.05
N VAL A 222 -6.24 4.32 -29.22
CA VAL A 222 -5.50 4.84 -28.07
C VAL A 222 -5.19 3.73 -27.07
N LEU A 223 -6.18 2.91 -26.70
CA LEU A 223 -5.95 1.78 -25.79
C LEU A 223 -4.95 0.77 -26.33
N ASN A 224 -5.03 0.45 -27.63
CA ASN A 224 -4.09 -0.45 -28.30
C ASN A 224 -2.66 0.10 -28.28
N LYS A 225 -2.48 1.43 -28.42
CA LYS A 225 -1.17 2.09 -28.25
C LYS A 225 -0.69 2.02 -26.81
N ILE A 226 -1.55 2.29 -25.83
CA ILE A 226 -1.20 2.21 -24.41
C ILE A 226 -0.73 0.78 -24.06
N GLN A 227 -1.38 -0.24 -24.60
CA GLN A 227 -1.03 -1.64 -24.34
C GLN A 227 0.28 -2.10 -25.00
N LYS A 228 0.63 -1.57 -26.18
CA LYS A 228 1.78 -2.06 -26.98
C LYS A 228 3.04 -1.21 -26.86
N GLU A 229 2.88 0.09 -26.72
CA GLU A 229 3.97 1.06 -26.86
C GLU A 229 4.43 1.65 -25.53
N MET A 230 3.74 1.39 -24.42
CA MET A 230 4.05 1.98 -23.11
C MET A 230 4.76 0.98 -22.20
N ASP A 231 5.70 1.47 -21.41
CA ASP A 231 6.41 0.68 -20.39
C ASP A 231 5.59 0.48 -19.10
N ILE A 232 4.40 1.10 -19.02
CA ILE A 232 3.51 1.04 -17.85
C ILE A 232 2.62 -0.20 -17.95
N PRO A 233 2.49 -1.02 -16.88
CA PRO A 233 1.64 -2.20 -16.90
C PRO A 233 0.16 -1.82 -17.08
N VAL A 234 -0.51 -2.51 -18.00
CA VAL A 234 -1.93 -2.35 -18.31
C VAL A 234 -2.68 -3.62 -17.95
N GLN A 235 -3.73 -3.49 -17.13
CA GLN A 235 -4.58 -4.59 -16.70
C GLN A 235 -6.02 -4.36 -17.15
N ILE A 236 -6.65 -5.41 -17.71
CA ILE A 236 -8.08 -5.41 -17.99
C ILE A 236 -8.81 -5.95 -16.75
N TYR A 237 -9.77 -5.20 -16.23
CA TYR A 237 -10.63 -5.64 -15.13
C TYR A 237 -11.91 -6.25 -15.67
N GLU A 238 -12.09 -7.55 -15.44
CA GLU A 238 -13.22 -8.33 -15.98
C GLU A 238 -14.50 -8.27 -15.13
N GLY A 239 -14.42 -7.74 -13.90
CA GLY A 239 -15.60 -7.66 -13.03
C GLY A 239 -16.60 -6.62 -13.52
N ASP A 240 -17.90 -6.95 -13.40
CA ASP A 240 -19.01 -6.03 -13.65
C ASP A 240 -19.87 -5.86 -12.39
N PHE A 241 -20.60 -4.75 -12.31
CA PHE A 241 -21.54 -4.44 -11.25
C PHE A 241 -22.96 -4.45 -11.84
N GLU A 242 -23.60 -5.62 -11.85
CA GLU A 242 -24.91 -5.83 -12.47
C GLU A 242 -26.02 -4.96 -11.85
N ASP A 243 -25.89 -4.60 -10.58
CA ASP A 243 -26.84 -3.74 -9.86
C ASP A 243 -26.75 -2.25 -10.25
N ILE A 244 -25.76 -1.86 -11.07
CA ILE A 244 -25.49 -0.46 -11.44
C ILE A 244 -25.57 -0.35 -12.95
N ASN A 245 -26.44 0.52 -13.48
CA ASN A 245 -26.56 0.71 -14.93
C ASN A 245 -25.59 1.76 -15.48
N GLU A 246 -25.32 2.81 -14.70
CA GLU A 246 -24.51 3.94 -15.14
C GLU A 246 -23.01 3.62 -15.07
N VAL A 247 -22.29 3.86 -16.17
CA VAL A 247 -20.84 3.62 -16.28
C VAL A 247 -20.06 4.43 -15.25
N ASP A 248 -20.40 5.70 -15.06
CA ASP A 248 -19.80 6.59 -14.06
C ASP A 248 -19.89 6.00 -12.64
N SER A 249 -21.06 5.48 -12.28
CA SER A 249 -21.29 4.84 -10.99
C SER A 249 -20.49 3.54 -10.84
N LYS A 250 -20.34 2.76 -11.93
CA LYS A 250 -19.46 1.58 -11.97
C LYS A 250 -17.99 1.95 -11.77
N LEU A 251 -17.51 3.03 -12.38
CA LEU A 251 -16.14 3.54 -12.22
C LEU A 251 -15.86 3.90 -10.75
N VAL A 252 -16.76 4.65 -10.11
CA VAL A 252 -16.63 5.03 -8.70
C VAL A 252 -16.61 3.79 -7.79
N LYS A 253 -17.48 2.80 -8.06
CA LYS A 253 -17.52 1.55 -7.29
C LYS A 253 -16.25 0.72 -7.49
N LEU A 254 -15.74 0.65 -8.71
CA LEU A 254 -14.48 -0.02 -9.02
C LEU A 254 -13.31 0.62 -8.27
N ALA A 255 -13.20 1.95 -8.33
CA ALA A 255 -12.16 2.71 -7.65
C ALA A 255 -12.15 2.47 -6.14
N LYS A 256 -13.33 2.37 -5.51
CA LYS A 256 -13.44 2.00 -4.08
C LYS A 256 -13.02 0.56 -3.82
N THR A 257 -13.37 -0.37 -4.70
CA THR A 257 -13.08 -1.80 -4.54
C THR A 257 -11.58 -2.08 -4.59
N ILE A 258 -10.88 -1.48 -5.56
CA ILE A 258 -9.43 -1.71 -5.78
C ILE A 258 -8.55 -0.61 -5.16
N SER A 259 -9.14 0.33 -4.42
CA SER A 259 -8.44 1.52 -3.88
C SER A 259 -7.65 2.30 -4.95
N GLY A 260 -8.23 2.41 -6.15
CA GLY A 260 -7.64 3.06 -7.31
C GLY A 260 -8.03 4.54 -7.44
N LYS A 261 -7.30 5.26 -8.29
CA LYS A 261 -7.62 6.63 -8.71
C LYS A 261 -8.29 6.60 -10.08
N ILE A 262 -9.24 7.50 -10.33
CA ILE A 262 -9.91 7.60 -11.64
C ILE A 262 -9.19 8.66 -12.48
N ILE A 263 -8.91 8.35 -13.75
CA ILE A 263 -8.46 9.32 -14.74
C ILE A 263 -9.63 9.63 -15.66
N THR A 264 -10.09 10.87 -15.66
CA THR A 264 -11.24 11.32 -16.46
C THR A 264 -11.01 12.72 -17.00
N ASN A 265 -11.76 13.10 -18.03
CA ASN A 265 -11.89 14.48 -18.49
C ASN A 265 -13.22 15.11 -18.11
N ASP A 266 -14.15 14.33 -17.53
CA ASP A 266 -15.49 14.79 -17.17
C ASP A 266 -15.47 15.50 -15.81
N PHE A 267 -15.89 16.77 -15.83
CA PHE A 267 -15.98 17.62 -14.64
C PHE A 267 -17.09 17.19 -13.67
N ASN A 268 -18.16 16.56 -14.17
CA ASN A 268 -19.24 16.06 -13.34
C ASN A 268 -18.79 14.80 -12.59
N LEU A 269 -18.08 13.89 -13.26
CA LEU A 269 -17.52 12.70 -12.63
C LEU A 269 -16.52 13.08 -11.52
N ASN A 270 -15.68 14.12 -11.73
CA ASN A 270 -14.81 14.67 -10.68
C ASN A 270 -15.60 14.99 -9.39
N LYS A 271 -16.68 15.77 -9.50
CA LYS A 271 -17.49 16.19 -8.33
C LYS A 271 -18.11 15.01 -7.60
N VAL A 272 -18.63 14.03 -8.36
CA VAL A 272 -19.22 12.83 -7.78
C VAL A 272 -18.16 12.02 -7.02
N CYS A 273 -16.96 11.87 -7.59
CA CYS A 273 -15.86 11.17 -6.96
C CYS A 273 -15.39 11.86 -5.66
N GLU A 274 -15.27 13.18 -5.65
CA GLU A 274 -14.90 13.96 -4.46
C GLU A 274 -15.87 13.74 -3.30
N LEU A 275 -17.18 13.80 -3.57
CA LEU A 275 -18.22 13.53 -2.57
C LEU A 275 -18.16 12.09 -2.05
N GLN A 276 -17.70 11.15 -2.88
CA GLN A 276 -17.60 9.74 -2.56
C GLN A 276 -16.24 9.34 -1.96
N GLY A 277 -15.30 10.28 -1.81
CA GLY A 277 -13.96 10.05 -1.28
C GLY A 277 -13.02 9.30 -2.22
N VAL A 278 -13.25 9.37 -3.53
CA VAL A 278 -12.40 8.75 -4.57
C VAL A 278 -11.50 9.82 -5.18
N ALA A 279 -10.19 9.55 -5.22
CA ALA A 279 -9.23 10.47 -5.82
C ALA A 279 -9.30 10.45 -7.35
N VAL A 280 -9.27 11.63 -7.95
CA VAL A 280 -9.40 11.83 -9.41
C VAL A 280 -8.17 12.54 -9.96
N LEU A 281 -7.76 12.12 -11.16
CA LEU A 281 -6.70 12.70 -11.95
C LEU A 281 -7.32 13.25 -13.24
N ASN A 282 -7.62 14.54 -13.26
CA ASN A 282 -8.24 15.15 -14.43
C ASN A 282 -7.19 15.72 -15.39
N ILE A 283 -7.20 15.26 -16.65
CA ILE A 283 -6.17 15.68 -17.63
C ILE A 283 -6.34 17.17 -18.01
N ASN A 284 -7.56 17.70 -17.99
CA ASN A 284 -7.79 19.14 -18.23
C ASN A 284 -7.23 19.99 -17.09
N GLU A 285 -7.36 19.54 -15.84
CA GLU A 285 -6.75 20.22 -14.68
C GLU A 285 -5.23 20.18 -14.77
N LEU A 286 -4.64 19.02 -15.12
CA LEU A 286 -3.21 18.89 -15.35
C LEU A 286 -2.72 19.85 -16.44
N ALA A 287 -3.42 19.89 -17.59
CA ALA A 287 -3.08 20.78 -18.70
C ALA A 287 -3.14 22.26 -18.30
N ASN A 288 -4.10 22.66 -17.45
CA ASN A 288 -4.17 24.01 -16.93
C ASN A 288 -3.07 24.32 -15.90
N ALA A 289 -2.69 23.34 -15.07
CA ALA A 289 -1.66 23.50 -14.05
C ALA A 289 -0.25 23.67 -14.63
N VAL A 290 0.00 23.12 -15.84
CA VAL A 290 1.29 23.25 -16.53
C VAL A 290 1.37 24.46 -17.48
N LYS A 291 0.33 25.32 -17.52
CA LYS A 291 0.40 26.55 -18.32
C LYS A 291 1.48 27.48 -17.76
N PRO A 292 2.29 28.12 -18.63
CA PRO A 292 3.30 29.07 -18.18
C PRO A 292 2.70 30.14 -17.26
N VAL A 293 3.32 30.32 -16.10
CA VAL A 293 3.00 31.41 -15.17
C VAL A 293 3.82 32.60 -15.60
N VAL A 294 3.15 33.69 -15.96
CA VAL A 294 3.79 34.96 -16.26
C VAL A 294 3.62 35.86 -15.03
N LEU A 295 4.72 36.39 -14.50
CA LEU A 295 4.71 37.23 -13.32
C LEU A 295 4.82 38.73 -13.68
N PRO A 296 4.23 39.64 -12.88
CA PRO A 296 4.55 41.06 -12.98
C PRO A 296 6.06 41.29 -12.86
N GLY A 297 6.64 42.05 -13.78
CA GLY A 297 8.07 42.30 -13.87
C GLY A 297 8.85 41.34 -14.79
N GLU A 298 8.22 40.29 -15.33
CA GLU A 298 8.87 39.48 -16.37
C GLU A 298 8.88 40.20 -17.73
N GLU A 299 9.95 39.96 -18.47
CA GLU A 299 10.10 40.42 -19.85
C GLU A 299 9.68 39.30 -20.81
N MET A 300 8.94 39.67 -21.85
CA MET A 300 8.53 38.72 -22.89
C MET A 300 8.46 39.39 -24.26
N ALA A 301 8.73 38.63 -25.32
CA ALA A 301 8.57 39.09 -26.70
C ALA A 301 7.16 38.76 -27.18
N VAL A 302 6.43 39.76 -27.69
CA VAL A 302 5.06 39.59 -28.19
C VAL A 302 4.89 40.28 -29.52
N GLN A 303 4.15 39.65 -30.43
CA GLN A 303 3.74 40.27 -31.69
C GLN A 303 2.42 41.00 -31.50
N ILE A 304 2.38 42.30 -31.79
CA ILE A 304 1.14 43.07 -31.68
C ILE A 304 0.29 42.80 -32.92
N ILE A 305 -0.92 42.27 -32.72
CA ILE A 305 -1.78 41.80 -33.80
C ILE A 305 -2.82 42.86 -34.18
N LYS A 306 -3.38 43.57 -33.19
CA LYS A 306 -4.48 44.52 -33.42
C LYS A 306 -4.50 45.67 -32.41
N ASP A 307 -5.31 46.68 -32.72
CA ASP A 307 -5.63 47.78 -31.81
C ASP A 307 -6.40 47.30 -30.57
N GLY A 308 -6.06 47.87 -29.40
CA GLY A 308 -6.73 47.64 -28.13
C GLY A 308 -7.98 48.50 -27.94
N LYS A 309 -8.67 48.28 -26.82
CA LYS A 309 -9.94 48.96 -26.52
C LYS A 309 -9.72 50.44 -26.14
N GLU A 310 -8.63 50.75 -25.45
CA GLU A 310 -8.29 52.13 -25.06
C GLU A 310 -7.27 52.75 -26.01
N ALA A 311 -7.25 54.09 -26.05
CA ALA A 311 -6.38 54.85 -26.94
C ALA A 311 -4.90 54.52 -26.67
N GLY A 312 -4.19 54.06 -27.71
CA GLY A 312 -2.77 53.73 -27.63
C GLY A 312 -2.44 52.30 -27.22
N GLN A 313 -3.43 51.48 -26.86
CA GLN A 313 -3.20 50.06 -26.56
C GLN A 313 -3.04 49.22 -27.83
N GLY A 314 -2.14 48.24 -27.79
CA GLY A 314 -2.08 47.12 -28.73
C GLY A 314 -2.49 45.82 -28.05
N VAL A 315 -2.94 44.84 -28.81
CA VAL A 315 -3.30 43.50 -28.31
C VAL A 315 -2.45 42.44 -29.00
N ALA A 316 -1.85 41.58 -28.19
CA ALA A 316 -1.17 40.36 -28.58
C ALA A 316 -1.85 39.15 -27.94
N TYR A 317 -1.54 37.96 -28.44
CA TYR A 317 -1.99 36.70 -27.85
C TYR A 317 -0.78 35.78 -27.65
N LEU A 318 -0.77 35.07 -26.53
CA LEU A 318 0.10 33.91 -26.37
C LEU A 318 -0.41 32.74 -27.21
N ASP A 319 0.45 31.73 -27.39
CA ASP A 319 0.11 30.48 -28.08
C ASP A 319 -1.07 29.74 -27.43
N ASP A 320 -1.29 29.96 -26.13
CA ASP A 320 -2.41 29.39 -25.37
C ASP A 320 -3.72 30.21 -25.46
N GLY A 321 -3.71 31.31 -26.21
CA GLY A 321 -4.85 32.23 -26.38
C GLY A 321 -5.00 33.28 -25.28
N THR A 322 -4.09 33.35 -24.29
CA THR A 322 -4.09 34.41 -23.27
C THR A 322 -3.93 35.77 -23.95
N MET A 323 -4.85 36.70 -23.65
CA MET A 323 -4.81 38.04 -24.23
C MET A 323 -3.79 38.91 -23.48
N ILE A 324 -2.87 39.52 -24.23
CA ILE A 324 -1.89 40.48 -23.72
C ILE A 324 -2.27 41.87 -24.22
N VAL A 325 -2.56 42.79 -23.31
CA VAL A 325 -2.84 44.20 -23.59
C VAL A 325 -1.58 45.01 -23.33
N VAL A 326 -1.01 45.59 -24.38
CA VAL A 326 0.23 46.36 -24.34
C VAL A 326 -0.08 47.86 -24.40
N GLU A 327 0.13 48.58 -23.31
CA GLU A 327 -0.09 50.02 -23.25
C GLU A 327 1.01 50.75 -24.06
N GLY A 328 0.62 51.57 -25.04
CA GLY A 328 1.56 52.15 -26.01
C GLY A 328 1.98 51.21 -27.14
N GLY A 329 1.37 50.01 -27.21
CA GLY A 329 1.65 48.98 -28.23
C GLY A 329 1.06 49.27 -29.61
N ARG A 330 0.11 50.22 -29.74
CA ARG A 330 -0.56 50.57 -31.00
C ARG A 330 0.40 50.92 -32.13
N ARG A 331 1.51 51.59 -31.82
CA ARG A 331 2.51 52.01 -32.82
C ARG A 331 3.37 50.86 -33.36
N PHE A 332 3.25 49.67 -32.77
CA PHE A 332 4.03 48.48 -33.11
C PHE A 332 3.16 47.37 -33.70
N ILE A 333 1.96 47.68 -34.21
CA ILE A 333 1.07 46.69 -34.84
C ILE A 333 1.79 46.04 -36.03
N GLY A 334 1.82 44.71 -36.04
CA GLY A 334 2.53 43.88 -37.02
C GLY A 334 3.96 43.51 -36.60
N GLU A 335 4.55 44.20 -35.63
CA GLU A 335 5.91 43.98 -35.16
C GLU A 335 5.96 43.12 -33.90
N THR A 336 7.10 42.44 -33.70
CA THR A 336 7.41 41.71 -32.46
C THR A 336 8.29 42.60 -31.57
N ILE A 337 7.81 42.92 -30.37
CA ILE A 337 8.51 43.82 -29.43
C ILE A 337 8.69 43.15 -28.06
N GLU A 338 9.76 43.51 -27.35
CA GLU A 338 9.94 43.17 -25.94
C GLU A 338 9.05 44.06 -25.07
N VAL A 339 8.24 43.42 -24.23
CA VAL A 339 7.34 44.06 -23.29
C VAL A 339 7.63 43.60 -21.87
N LEU A 340 7.47 44.51 -20.92
CA LEU A 340 7.53 44.25 -19.49
C LEU A 340 6.11 44.09 -18.95
N VAL A 341 5.85 42.98 -18.28
CA VAL A 341 4.54 42.68 -17.69
C VAL A 341 4.30 43.58 -16.48
N THR A 342 3.23 44.36 -16.51
CA THR A 342 2.87 45.28 -15.42
C THR A 342 1.90 44.65 -14.43
N SER A 343 0.91 43.90 -14.92
CA SER A 343 -0.06 43.21 -14.07
C SER A 343 -0.70 42.05 -14.81
N VAL A 344 -1.23 41.09 -14.04
CA VAL A 344 -1.99 39.96 -14.57
C VAL A 344 -3.36 39.97 -13.92
N LEU A 345 -4.41 39.96 -14.73
CA LEU A 345 -5.81 39.94 -14.29
C LEU A 345 -6.47 38.65 -14.75
N GLN A 346 -7.09 37.94 -13.81
CA GLN A 346 -7.94 36.79 -14.11
C GLN A 346 -9.37 37.28 -14.33
N THR A 347 -9.96 36.94 -15.47
CA THR A 347 -11.37 37.25 -15.81
C THR A 347 -12.17 35.96 -15.99
N ALA A 348 -13.50 36.06 -16.04
CA ALA A 348 -14.39 34.92 -16.28
C ALA A 348 -14.15 34.23 -17.64
N ALA A 349 -13.61 34.95 -18.64
CA ALA A 349 -13.30 34.43 -19.96
C ALA A 349 -11.86 33.90 -20.09
N GLY A 350 -11.05 34.00 -19.03
CA GLY A 350 -9.65 33.57 -19.04
C GLY A 350 -8.71 34.59 -18.43
N ARG A 351 -7.41 34.40 -18.67
CA ARG A 351 -6.33 35.25 -18.17
C ARG A 351 -6.06 36.41 -19.14
N MET A 352 -5.85 37.60 -18.59
CA MET A 352 -5.44 38.79 -19.33
C MET A 352 -4.15 39.34 -18.72
N ILE A 353 -3.14 39.59 -19.55
CA ILE A 353 -1.84 40.11 -19.13
C ILE A 353 -1.76 41.57 -19.60
N PHE A 354 -1.35 42.47 -18.72
CA PHE A 354 -1.08 43.86 -19.06
C PHE A 354 0.43 44.06 -19.10
N ALA A 355 0.92 44.74 -20.13
CA ALA A 355 2.34 44.96 -20.33
C ALA A 355 2.62 46.35 -20.93
N LYS A 356 3.88 46.79 -20.86
CA LYS A 356 4.38 48.03 -21.47
C LYS A 356 5.62 47.74 -22.32
N PRO A 357 5.84 48.45 -23.44
CA PRO A 357 7.09 48.35 -24.18
C PRO A 357 8.29 48.66 -23.29
N LYS A 358 9.32 47.81 -23.32
CA LYS A 358 10.52 47.95 -22.48
C LYS A 358 11.19 49.33 -22.60
N LYS A 359 11.23 49.87 -23.81
CA LYS A 359 11.79 51.21 -24.12
C LYS A 359 11.10 52.36 -23.39
N ASP A 360 9.84 52.19 -22.97
CA ASP A 360 9.11 53.21 -22.20
C ASP A 360 9.20 52.95 -20.67
N ALA A 361 9.41 51.71 -20.24
CA ALA A 361 9.59 51.37 -18.83
C ALA A 361 10.93 51.90 -18.27
N GLU A 362 12.01 51.86 -19.06
CA GLU A 362 13.33 52.42 -18.68
C GLU A 362 13.32 53.95 -18.49
N LYS A 363 12.39 54.67 -19.12
CA LYS A 363 12.24 56.12 -18.93
C LYS A 363 11.60 56.51 -17.60
N TYR A 364 10.88 55.59 -16.95
CA TYR A 364 10.20 55.85 -15.68
C TYR A 364 10.94 55.29 -14.46
N SER A 365 11.85 54.32 -14.63
CA SER A 365 12.62 53.74 -13.52
C SER A 365 13.81 54.59 -13.06
N GLY A 366 14.23 55.61 -13.81
CA GLY A 366 15.15 56.64 -13.31
C GLY A 366 16.49 56.10 -12.79
N VAL A 367 17.01 55.01 -13.35
CA VAL A 367 18.38 54.56 -13.08
C VAL A 367 19.22 54.81 -14.32
N LYS A 368 20.07 55.84 -14.22
CA LYS A 368 21.25 56.00 -15.08
C LYS A 368 22.38 55.13 -14.58
#